data_AF-A0A432SCK2-F1
#
_entry.id   AF-A0A432SCK2-F1
#
_cell.length_a   1.000
_cell.length_b   1.000
_cell.length_c   1.000
_cell.angle_alpha   90.00
_cell.angle_beta   90.00
_cell.angle_gamma   90.00
#
_symmetry.space_group_name_H-M   'P 1'
#
loop_
_entity.id
_entity.type
_entity.pdbx_description
1 polymer ?
#
loop_
_entity_poly.entity_id
_entity_poly.type
_entity_poly.pdbx_seq_one_letter_code
_entity_poly.pdbx_strand_id
1 'polypeptide(L)'
;MIGPNRAILPLLMLSLPLLLYAAGFDAHYQKITDIKKRKRAFIAVMLPKIHQENYHILKERHFIQQFFKKQLFLNSSRSRRDLQKLNTLARKYRIDDLYDEQHFLKRINQIPVSLVLAQGALESAWGQSRFVHKANNVFGQWTYGKEGMVPLKRAENKRHKIQKFPSINDSIAAYMLNLNRNSAYKAFRNLREQHAQEGTLFSGLEAADTMQNYSGIGREYNEILKKVIRKNHFEQFDNKVVPREF
;
A
#
# COMPACT_ATOMS: atom_id res chain seq x y z
N MET A 1 31.62 -14.68 44.95
CA MET A 1 30.23 -14.86 44.46
C MET A 1 29.93 -13.74 43.48
N ILE A 2 29.70 -14.12 42.23
CA ILE A 2 29.55 -13.25 41.05
C ILE A 2 28.07 -12.85 40.94
N GLY A 3 27.75 -11.56 40.98
CA GLY A 3 26.41 -11.02 40.71
C GLY A 3 26.36 -10.36 39.32
N PRO A 4 25.27 -10.51 38.54
CA PRO A 4 25.32 -10.35 37.10
C PRO A 4 25.35 -8.90 36.65
N ASN A 5 26.28 -8.67 35.73
CA ASN A 5 26.48 -7.51 34.90
C ASN A 5 25.17 -7.15 34.15
N ARG A 6 24.52 -6.03 34.49
CA ARG A 6 23.44 -5.48 33.66
C ARG A 6 24.06 -4.81 32.44
N ALA A 7 24.26 -5.59 31.39
CA ALA A 7 24.59 -5.07 30.07
C ALA A 7 23.43 -4.20 29.57
N ILE A 8 23.61 -2.88 29.62
CA ILE A 8 22.82 -1.93 28.85
C ILE A 8 23.12 -2.24 27.38
N LEU A 9 22.14 -2.82 26.67
CA LEU A 9 22.23 -3.07 25.24
C LEU A 9 22.55 -1.73 24.54
N PRO A 10 23.66 -1.60 23.82
CA PRO A 10 23.89 -0.39 23.05
C PRO A 10 22.90 -0.39 21.90
N LEU A 11 22.16 0.71 21.82
CA LEU A 11 21.36 1.15 20.68
C LEU A 11 22.04 0.72 19.37
N LEU A 12 21.38 -0.18 18.64
CA LEU A 12 21.86 -0.76 17.39
C LEU A 12 22.43 0.35 16.50
N MET A 13 23.75 0.32 16.32
CA MET A 13 24.45 1.03 15.25
C MET A 13 23.80 0.65 13.93
N LEU A 14 22.88 1.48 13.45
CA LEU A 14 22.43 1.43 12.06
C LEU A 14 23.69 1.71 11.23
N SER A 15 24.30 0.64 10.73
CA SER A 15 25.37 0.75 9.76
C SER A 15 24.92 1.70 8.65
N LEU A 16 25.80 2.63 8.31
CA LEU A 16 25.59 3.75 7.42
C LEU A 16 25.18 3.41 5.95
N PRO A 17 25.20 2.16 5.39
CA PRO A 17 24.77 1.98 4.01
C PRO A 17 23.24 1.84 3.82
N LEU A 18 22.42 1.86 4.89
CA LEU A 18 20.95 1.79 4.73
C LEU A 18 20.32 3.14 4.32
N LEU A 19 20.96 4.26 4.68
CA LEU A 19 20.49 5.62 4.37
C LEU A 19 20.62 5.99 2.88
N LEU A 20 21.52 5.33 2.15
CA LEU A 20 21.77 5.60 0.72
C LEU A 20 20.63 5.20 -0.22
N TYR A 21 19.63 4.44 0.24
CA TYR A 21 18.52 3.96 -0.61
C TYR A 21 17.18 4.63 -0.31
N ALA A 22 17.09 5.51 0.70
CA ALA A 22 15.80 6.10 1.10
C ALA A 22 15.16 7.00 0.01
N ALA A 23 15.97 7.49 -0.95
CA ALA A 23 15.53 8.40 -2.01
C ALA A 23 14.68 7.74 -3.11
N GLY A 24 14.69 6.41 -3.25
CA GLY A 24 13.89 5.70 -4.26
C GLY A 24 14.70 4.70 -5.11
N PHE A 25 14.21 4.45 -6.32
CA PHE A 25 14.82 3.52 -7.28
C PHE A 25 15.65 4.29 -8.32
N ASP A 26 16.71 4.94 -7.87
CA ASP A 26 17.56 5.79 -8.69
C ASP A 26 18.53 5.01 -9.60
N ALA A 27 19.45 5.71 -10.27
CA ALA A 27 20.47 5.10 -11.12
C ALA A 27 21.46 4.21 -10.34
N HIS A 28 21.67 4.46 -9.04
CA HIS A 28 22.50 3.63 -8.20
C HIS A 28 21.80 2.30 -7.88
N TYR A 29 20.49 2.34 -7.61
CA TYR A 29 19.67 1.14 -7.42
C TYR A 29 19.75 0.17 -8.60
N GLN A 30 19.80 0.66 -9.84
CA GLN A 30 19.94 -0.16 -11.05
C GLN A 30 21.26 -0.92 -11.14
N LYS A 31 22.31 -0.44 -10.49
CA LYS A 31 23.63 -1.08 -10.52
C LYS A 31 23.75 -2.24 -9.53
N ILE A 32 22.73 -2.50 -8.71
CA ILE A 32 22.76 -3.62 -7.75
C ILE A 32 22.51 -4.93 -8.49
N THR A 33 23.59 -5.68 -8.73
CA THR A 33 23.54 -7.00 -9.40
C THR A 33 23.24 -8.15 -8.44
N ASP A 34 23.72 -8.08 -7.20
CA ASP A 34 23.46 -9.11 -6.19
C ASP A 34 21.99 -9.13 -5.75
N ILE A 35 21.33 -10.27 -5.98
CA ILE A 35 19.89 -10.43 -5.69
C ILE A 35 19.56 -10.20 -4.21
N LYS A 36 20.41 -10.64 -3.27
CA LYS A 36 20.14 -10.50 -1.83
C LYS A 36 20.23 -9.04 -1.41
N LYS A 37 21.23 -8.30 -1.90
CA LYS A 37 21.38 -6.85 -1.69
C LYS A 37 20.20 -6.10 -2.31
N ARG A 38 19.80 -6.45 -3.54
CA ARG A 38 18.67 -5.81 -4.23
C ARG A 38 17.36 -5.98 -3.47
N LYS A 39 17.06 -7.18 -3.00
CA LYS A 39 15.86 -7.45 -2.18
C LYS A 39 15.84 -6.61 -0.89
N ARG A 40 16.98 -6.52 -0.18
CA ARG A 40 17.09 -5.67 1.02
C ARG A 40 16.89 -4.19 0.69
N ALA A 41 17.51 -3.69 -0.37
CA ALA A 41 17.34 -2.31 -0.82
C ALA A 41 15.89 -2.03 -1.26
N PHE A 42 15.23 -2.97 -1.94
CA PHE A 42 13.80 -2.87 -2.30
C PHE A 42 12.92 -2.65 -1.07
N ILE A 43 13.11 -3.50 -0.04
CA ILE A 43 12.35 -3.39 1.21
C ILE A 43 12.64 -2.06 1.91
N ALA A 44 13.90 -1.62 1.95
CA ALA A 44 14.30 -0.35 2.55
C ALA A 44 13.64 0.87 1.88
N VAL A 45 13.47 0.85 0.56
CA VAL A 45 12.75 1.89 -0.19
C VAL A 45 11.25 1.84 0.09
N MET A 46 10.65 0.66 -0.01
CA MET A 46 9.19 0.48 -0.02
C MET A 46 8.56 0.59 1.35
N LEU A 47 9.15 -0.07 2.35
CA LEU A 47 8.55 -0.23 3.68
C LEU A 47 8.14 1.10 4.34
N PRO A 48 9.01 2.13 4.45
CA PRO A 48 8.61 3.41 5.05
C PRO A 48 7.49 4.10 4.26
N LYS A 49 7.48 3.97 2.93
CA LYS A 49 6.46 4.59 2.06
C LYS A 49 5.10 3.90 2.18
N ILE A 50 5.09 2.57 2.31
CA ILE A 50 3.88 1.79 2.57
C ILE A 50 3.30 2.15 3.94
N HIS A 51 4.13 2.24 4.99
CA HIS A 51 3.67 2.65 6.31
C HIS A 51 3.12 4.07 6.31
N GLN A 52 3.77 5.00 5.60
CA GLN A 52 3.28 6.36 5.43
C GLN A 52 1.90 6.39 4.75
N GLU A 53 1.67 5.62 3.69
CA GLU A 53 0.36 5.58 3.04
C GLU A 53 -0.71 4.91 3.91
N ASN A 54 -0.38 3.81 4.61
CA ASN A 54 -1.29 3.21 5.60
C ASN A 54 -1.63 4.20 6.72
N TYR A 55 -0.67 5.00 7.21
CA TYR A 55 -0.91 6.08 8.17
C TYR A 55 -1.92 7.09 7.62
N HIS A 56 -1.76 7.55 6.38
CA HIS A 56 -2.71 8.47 5.74
C HIS A 56 -4.11 7.86 5.64
N ILE A 57 -4.24 6.60 5.23
CA ILE A 57 -5.52 5.89 5.17
C ILE A 57 -6.16 5.79 6.55
N LEU A 58 -5.39 5.46 7.58
CA LEU A 58 -5.89 5.36 8.96
C LEU A 58 -6.33 6.73 9.51
N LYS A 59 -5.67 7.83 9.14
CA LYS A 59 -6.14 9.19 9.45
C LYS A 59 -7.50 9.49 8.83
N GLU A 60 -7.69 9.09 7.58
CA GLU A 60 -8.96 9.26 6.89
C GLU A 60 -10.04 8.41 7.55
N ARG A 61 -9.71 7.16 7.90
CA ARG A 61 -10.61 6.25 8.63
C ARG A 61 -11.02 6.84 9.98
N HIS A 62 -10.06 7.29 10.77
CA HIS A 62 -10.33 7.90 12.07
C HIS A 62 -11.22 9.12 11.91
N PHE A 63 -10.96 9.97 10.90
CA PHE A 63 -11.85 11.10 10.60
C PHE A 63 -13.31 10.65 10.36
N ILE A 64 -13.55 9.58 9.59
CA ILE A 64 -14.90 9.04 9.38
C ILE A 64 -15.53 8.60 10.71
N GLN A 65 -14.81 7.82 11.51
CA GLN A 65 -15.30 7.36 12.81
C GLN A 65 -15.68 8.54 13.72
N GLN A 66 -14.85 9.59 13.77
CA GLN A 66 -15.15 10.79 14.55
C GLN A 66 -16.27 11.63 13.95
N PHE A 67 -16.43 11.63 12.63
CA PHE A 67 -17.51 12.33 11.95
C PHE A 67 -18.87 11.74 12.35
N PHE A 68 -19.02 10.41 12.27
CA PHE A 68 -20.29 9.73 12.57
C PHE A 68 -20.57 9.57 14.08
N LYS A 69 -19.55 9.56 14.94
CA LYS A 69 -19.74 9.59 16.41
C LYS A 69 -20.29 10.91 16.93
N LYS A 70 -20.01 12.03 16.25
CA LYS A 70 -20.56 13.33 16.65
C LYS A 70 -22.04 13.34 16.28
N GLN A 71 -22.93 13.47 17.26
CA GLN A 71 -24.29 13.92 16.98
C GLN A 71 -24.21 15.24 16.22
N LEU A 72 -24.84 15.29 15.04
CA LEU A 72 -24.84 16.42 14.12
C LEU A 72 -25.47 17.65 14.78
N PHE A 73 -24.72 18.39 15.60
CA PHE A 73 -25.10 19.72 16.03
C PHE A 73 -24.91 20.65 14.83
N LEU A 74 -26.01 20.82 14.09
CA LEU A 74 -26.14 21.66 12.92
C LEU A 74 -25.83 23.12 13.31
N ASN A 75 -25.10 23.82 12.42
CA ASN A 75 -24.86 25.28 12.39
C ASN A 75 -23.51 25.84 12.91
N SER A 76 -22.44 25.05 12.97
CA SER A 76 -21.08 25.61 13.20
C SER A 76 -20.19 25.63 11.94
N SER A 77 -19.24 26.56 11.86
CA SER A 77 -18.21 26.60 10.79
C SER A 77 -17.34 25.34 10.76
N ARG A 78 -17.19 24.66 11.90
CA ARG A 78 -16.52 23.37 12.03
C ARG A 78 -17.29 22.26 11.30
N SER A 79 -18.63 22.26 11.37
CA SER A 79 -19.49 21.33 10.64
C SER A 79 -19.33 21.44 9.12
N ARG A 80 -19.18 22.66 8.57
CA ARG A 80 -18.94 22.87 7.13
C ARG A 80 -17.62 22.27 6.63
N ARG A 81 -16.52 22.43 7.38
CA ARG A 81 -15.22 21.84 7.03
C ARG A 81 -15.25 20.31 7.09
N ASP A 82 -15.89 19.76 8.13
CA ASP A 82 -16.06 18.32 8.29
C ASP A 82 -16.89 17.75 7.12
N LEU A 83 -17.99 18.40 6.71
CA LEU A 83 -18.78 18.01 5.54
C LEU A 83 -18.00 18.09 4.21
N GLN A 84 -17.17 19.12 4.02
CA GLN A 84 -16.30 19.23 2.83
C GLN A 84 -15.28 18.08 2.78
N LYS A 85 -14.68 17.74 3.93
CA LYS A 85 -13.74 16.63 4.02
C LYS A 85 -14.44 15.28 3.78
N LEU A 86 -15.63 15.07 4.33
CA LEU A 86 -16.45 13.88 4.06
C LEU A 86 -16.74 13.73 2.56
N ASN A 87 -17.22 14.79 1.91
CA ASN A 87 -17.46 14.82 0.47
C ASN A 87 -16.20 14.49 -0.36
N THR A 88 -15.05 15.01 0.07
CA THR A 88 -13.76 14.73 -0.58
C THR A 88 -13.41 13.24 -0.49
N LEU A 89 -13.60 12.64 0.69
CA LEU A 89 -13.37 11.20 0.90
C LEU A 89 -14.37 10.35 0.11
N ALA A 90 -15.65 10.75 0.06
CA ALA A 90 -16.67 10.07 -0.72
C ALA A 90 -16.27 9.98 -2.19
N ARG A 91 -15.82 11.09 -2.78
CA ARG A 91 -15.30 11.12 -4.16
C ARG A 91 -14.03 10.29 -4.33
N LYS A 92 -13.05 10.42 -3.42
CA LYS A 92 -11.78 9.67 -3.45
C LYS A 92 -12.03 8.16 -3.50
N TYR A 93 -12.92 7.69 -2.63
CA TYR A 93 -13.25 6.27 -2.44
C TYR A 93 -14.47 5.80 -3.25
N ARG A 94 -15.11 6.66 -4.06
CA ARG A 94 -16.29 6.34 -4.89
C ARG A 94 -17.46 5.78 -4.07
N ILE A 95 -17.86 6.55 -3.05
CA ILE A 95 -19.00 6.27 -2.17
C ILE A 95 -20.09 7.28 -2.52
N ASP A 96 -21.26 6.78 -2.88
CA ASP A 96 -22.37 7.62 -3.34
C ASP A 96 -23.22 8.11 -2.16
N ASP A 97 -23.46 7.26 -1.16
CA ASP A 97 -24.18 7.62 0.06
C ASP A 97 -23.23 8.22 1.11
N LEU A 98 -23.38 9.52 1.39
CA LEU A 98 -22.58 10.23 2.38
C LEU A 98 -22.89 9.83 3.83
N TYR A 99 -24.02 9.17 4.08
CA TYR A 99 -24.47 8.79 5.42
C TYR A 99 -24.21 7.30 5.74
N ASP A 100 -23.65 6.55 4.80
CA ASP A 100 -23.30 5.14 4.97
C ASP A 100 -21.91 4.97 5.61
N GLU A 101 -21.84 5.12 6.94
CA GLU A 101 -20.60 4.94 7.72
C GLU A 101 -19.92 3.60 7.40
N GLN A 102 -20.69 2.51 7.30
CA GLN A 102 -20.13 1.18 7.09
C GLN A 102 -19.44 1.07 5.74
N HIS A 103 -20.00 1.64 4.68
CA HIS A 103 -19.37 1.67 3.37
C HIS A 103 -18.08 2.50 3.35
N PHE A 104 -18.03 3.62 4.07
CA PHE A 104 -16.78 4.34 4.31
C PHE A 104 -15.76 3.47 5.02
N LEU A 105 -16.11 2.87 6.15
CA LEU A 105 -15.18 2.04 6.93
C LEU A 105 -14.74 0.79 6.15
N LYS A 106 -15.57 0.22 5.29
CA LYS A 106 -15.17 -0.91 4.46
C LYS A 106 -14.12 -0.55 3.42
N ARG A 107 -14.24 0.64 2.81
CA ARG A 107 -13.28 1.14 1.80
C ARG A 107 -12.02 1.73 2.42
N ILE A 108 -12.14 2.50 3.49
CA ILE A 108 -11.05 3.26 4.10
C ILE A 108 -10.42 2.45 5.22
N ASN A 109 -9.52 1.54 4.87
CA ASN A 109 -8.76 0.77 5.84
C ASN A 109 -7.37 0.41 5.30
N GLN A 110 -6.45 0.12 6.21
CA GLN A 110 -5.07 -0.23 5.88
C GLN A 110 -4.98 -1.50 5.02
N ILE A 111 -3.87 -1.62 4.30
CA ILE A 111 -3.57 -2.78 3.45
C ILE A 111 -2.37 -3.53 4.04
N PRO A 112 -2.39 -4.87 4.10
CA PRO A 112 -1.28 -5.64 4.65
C PRO A 112 0.03 -5.31 3.94
N VAL A 113 1.05 -4.97 4.71
CA VAL A 113 2.34 -4.49 4.19
C VAL A 113 2.99 -5.59 3.35
N SER A 114 2.87 -6.84 3.79
CA SER A 114 3.44 -7.99 3.11
C SER A 114 2.83 -8.20 1.71
N LEU A 115 1.54 -7.92 1.52
CA LEU A 115 0.89 -7.93 0.21
C LEU A 115 1.48 -6.85 -0.70
N VAL A 116 1.57 -5.60 -0.22
CA VAL A 116 2.08 -4.47 -1.00
C VAL A 116 3.54 -4.72 -1.40
N LEU A 117 4.37 -5.25 -0.50
CA LEU A 117 5.75 -5.64 -0.79
C LEU A 117 5.83 -6.78 -1.82
N ALA A 118 4.99 -7.81 -1.72
CA ALA A 118 5.01 -8.95 -2.62
C ALA A 118 4.59 -8.56 -4.05
N GLN A 119 3.46 -7.85 -4.18
CA GLN A 119 3.01 -7.34 -5.49
C GLN A 119 4.02 -6.35 -6.04
N GLY A 120 4.50 -5.41 -5.22
CA GLY A 120 5.53 -4.47 -5.63
C GLY A 120 6.78 -5.19 -6.16
N ALA A 121 7.28 -6.20 -5.47
CA ALA A 121 8.45 -6.96 -5.88
C ALA A 121 8.24 -7.71 -7.20
N LEU A 122 7.07 -8.32 -7.40
CA LEU A 122 6.72 -9.02 -8.64
C LEU A 122 6.57 -8.05 -9.82
N GLU A 123 5.73 -7.03 -9.67
CA GLU A 123 5.38 -6.11 -10.76
C GLU A 123 6.55 -5.21 -11.19
N SER A 124 7.45 -4.90 -10.25
CA SER A 124 8.61 -4.04 -10.51
C SER A 124 9.91 -4.80 -10.79
N ALA A 125 9.88 -6.14 -10.78
CA ALA A 125 11.08 -6.98 -10.78
C ALA A 125 12.10 -6.54 -9.70
N TRP A 126 11.62 -6.38 -8.46
CA TRP A 126 12.39 -5.84 -7.34
C TRP A 126 12.98 -4.45 -7.65
N GLY A 127 12.15 -3.55 -8.17
CA GLY A 127 12.50 -2.15 -8.45
C GLY A 127 13.32 -1.89 -9.71
N GLN A 128 13.63 -2.92 -10.51
CA GLN A 128 14.49 -2.81 -11.70
C GLN A 128 13.72 -2.53 -13.00
N SER A 129 12.39 -2.62 -12.96
CA SER A 129 11.56 -2.39 -14.13
C SER A 129 11.79 -1.00 -14.70
N ARG A 130 11.88 -0.89 -16.03
CA ARG A 130 11.96 0.41 -16.72
C ARG A 130 10.80 1.34 -16.36
N PHE A 131 9.63 0.79 -15.98
CA PHE A 131 8.46 1.58 -15.58
C PHE A 131 8.66 2.25 -14.22
N VAL A 132 9.42 1.62 -13.33
CA VAL A 132 9.81 2.23 -12.06
C VAL A 132 10.72 3.43 -12.35
N HIS A 133 11.76 3.24 -13.15
CA HIS A 133 12.75 4.29 -13.39
C HIS A 133 12.26 5.45 -14.26
N LYS A 134 11.46 5.16 -15.29
CA LYS A 134 11.01 6.19 -16.25
C LYS A 134 9.63 6.77 -15.95
N ALA A 135 8.88 6.15 -15.03
CA ALA A 135 7.50 6.53 -14.76
C ALA A 135 7.12 6.45 -13.27
N ASN A 136 8.08 6.18 -12.37
CA ASN A 136 7.84 5.94 -10.94
C ASN A 136 6.73 4.90 -10.68
N ASN A 137 6.49 3.98 -11.61
CA ASN A 137 5.33 3.09 -11.56
C ASN A 137 5.75 1.68 -11.12
N VAL A 138 5.66 1.44 -9.81
CA VAL A 138 6.05 0.16 -9.18
C VAL A 138 5.10 -0.98 -9.55
N PHE A 139 3.81 -0.68 -9.70
CA PHE A 139 2.74 -1.69 -9.83
C PHE A 139 2.21 -1.82 -11.26
N GLY A 140 2.94 -1.29 -12.26
CA GLY A 140 2.55 -1.38 -13.67
C GLY A 140 1.19 -0.74 -14.01
N GLN A 141 0.70 0.21 -13.20
CA GLN A 141 -0.64 0.78 -13.32
C GLN A 141 -0.86 1.43 -14.68
N TRP A 142 -2.01 1.15 -15.29
CA TRP A 142 -2.37 1.69 -16.60
C TRP A 142 -3.18 2.99 -16.48
N THR A 143 -3.18 3.74 -17.57
CA THR A 143 -4.02 4.91 -17.78
C THR A 143 -4.52 4.97 -19.21
N TYR A 144 -5.73 5.49 -19.37
CA TYR A 144 -6.33 5.81 -20.67
C TYR A 144 -6.24 7.31 -20.98
N GLY A 145 -5.62 8.09 -20.08
CA GLY A 145 -5.41 9.52 -20.25
C GLY A 145 -4.39 9.86 -21.33
N LYS A 146 -4.28 11.16 -21.62
CA LYS A 146 -3.33 11.69 -22.61
C LYS A 146 -1.88 11.46 -22.18
N GLU A 147 -1.58 11.62 -20.90
CA GLU A 147 -0.22 11.45 -20.36
C GLU A 147 0.05 10.01 -19.93
N GLY A 148 1.13 9.42 -20.42
CA GLY A 148 1.53 8.06 -20.09
C GLY A 148 2.63 7.53 -21.01
N MET A 149 3.36 6.51 -20.58
CA MET A 149 4.37 5.84 -21.40
C MET A 149 3.72 4.74 -22.24
N VAL A 150 3.93 4.74 -23.55
CA VAL A 150 3.48 3.64 -24.41
C VAL A 150 4.37 2.40 -24.16
N PRO A 151 3.80 1.22 -23.88
CA PRO A 151 4.58 -0.01 -23.76
C PRO A 151 5.34 -0.32 -25.06
N LEU A 152 6.63 -0.69 -24.98
CA LEU A 152 7.45 -1.02 -26.17
C LEU A 152 6.90 -2.17 -27.02
N LYS A 153 6.10 -3.06 -26.42
CA LYS A 153 5.45 -4.21 -27.08
C LYS A 153 3.94 -4.18 -26.82
N ARG A 154 3.27 -3.09 -27.22
CA ARG A 154 1.82 -2.99 -27.10
C ARG A 154 1.18 -3.75 -28.26
N ALA A 155 0.35 -4.76 -27.96
CA ALA A 155 -0.50 -5.38 -28.97
C ALA A 155 -1.37 -4.29 -29.64
N GLU A 156 -1.54 -4.35 -30.95
CA GLU A 156 -2.17 -3.28 -31.75
C GLU A 156 -3.57 -2.89 -31.23
N ASN A 157 -4.28 -3.84 -30.64
CA ASN A 157 -5.63 -3.64 -30.10
C ASN A 157 -5.69 -2.98 -28.70
N LYS A 158 -4.57 -2.77 -28.01
CA LYS A 158 -4.56 -2.16 -26.68
C LYS A 158 -4.29 -0.66 -26.76
N ARG A 159 -5.18 0.16 -26.20
CA ARG A 159 -5.06 1.63 -26.18
C ARG A 159 -4.47 2.20 -24.89
N HIS A 160 -4.35 1.39 -23.84
CA HIS A 160 -3.82 1.85 -22.55
C HIS A 160 -2.34 2.25 -22.63
N LYS A 161 -1.95 3.19 -21.76
CA LYS A 161 -0.57 3.60 -21.50
C LYS A 161 -0.19 3.20 -20.09
N ILE A 162 1.11 3.17 -19.79
CA ILE A 162 1.61 3.07 -18.42
C ILE A 162 1.51 4.45 -17.78
N GLN A 163 0.83 4.54 -16.63
CA GLN A 163 0.72 5.78 -15.86
C GLN A 163 2.12 6.24 -15.44
N LYS A 164 2.39 7.54 -15.61
CA LYS A 164 3.56 8.20 -15.01
C LYS A 164 3.13 8.83 -13.68
N PHE A 165 3.94 8.62 -12.65
CA PHE A 165 3.73 9.18 -11.32
C PHE A 165 4.79 10.23 -11.02
N PRO A 166 4.45 11.32 -10.31
CA PRO A 166 5.43 12.31 -9.86
C PRO A 166 6.50 11.68 -8.95
N SER A 167 6.11 10.73 -8.10
CA SER A 167 7.01 10.01 -7.20
C SER A 167 6.63 8.54 -7.00
N ILE A 168 7.53 7.76 -6.39
CA ILE A 168 7.25 6.38 -5.97
C ILE A 168 6.08 6.33 -4.97
N ASN A 169 6.01 7.31 -4.06
CA ASN A 169 4.91 7.43 -3.09
C ASN A 169 3.56 7.56 -3.79
N ASP A 170 3.45 8.37 -4.85
CA ASP A 170 2.19 8.53 -5.61
C ASP A 170 1.75 7.22 -6.26
N SER A 171 2.70 6.41 -6.74
CA SER A 171 2.38 5.09 -7.30
C SER A 171 1.84 4.11 -6.25
N ILE A 172 2.42 4.14 -5.04
CA ILE A 172 1.99 3.33 -3.90
C ILE A 172 0.59 3.78 -3.46
N ALA A 173 0.37 5.09 -3.29
CA ALA A 173 -0.91 5.67 -2.94
C ALA A 173 -2.01 5.32 -3.95
N ALA A 174 -1.73 5.45 -5.26
CA ALA A 174 -2.67 5.09 -6.30
C ALA A 174 -3.03 3.59 -6.30
N TYR A 175 -2.03 2.73 -6.11
CA TYR A 175 -2.23 1.29 -6.02
C TYR A 175 -3.06 0.90 -4.79
N MET A 176 -2.72 1.43 -3.62
CA MET A 176 -3.44 1.15 -2.36
C MET A 176 -4.87 1.69 -2.43
N LEU A 177 -5.06 2.88 -2.98
CA LEU A 177 -6.39 3.44 -3.23
C LEU A 177 -7.21 2.57 -4.19
N ASN A 178 -6.59 2.00 -5.24
CA ASN A 178 -7.27 1.10 -6.17
C ASN A 178 -7.83 -0.14 -5.45
N LEU A 179 -7.07 -0.79 -4.59
CA LEU A 179 -7.56 -1.91 -3.75
C LEU A 179 -8.71 -1.47 -2.83
N ASN A 180 -8.64 -0.25 -2.30
CA ASN A 180 -9.65 0.31 -1.41
C ASN A 180 -10.93 0.80 -2.10
N ARG A 181 -10.94 1.08 -3.41
CA ARG A 181 -12.12 1.67 -4.08
C ARG A 181 -12.65 0.92 -5.29
N ASN A 182 -11.85 0.08 -5.95
CA ASN A 182 -12.28 -0.56 -7.20
C ASN A 182 -13.18 -1.76 -6.89
N SER A 183 -14.26 -1.93 -7.64
CA SER A 183 -15.22 -3.03 -7.48
C SER A 183 -14.57 -4.40 -7.67
N ALA A 184 -13.52 -4.50 -8.51
CA ALA A 184 -12.76 -5.73 -8.74
C ALA A 184 -12.15 -6.33 -7.46
N TYR A 185 -11.90 -5.51 -6.43
CA TYR A 185 -11.35 -5.93 -5.13
C TYR A 185 -12.38 -5.89 -4.00
N LYS A 186 -13.68 -6.06 -4.31
CA LYS A 186 -14.73 -6.18 -3.29
C LYS A 186 -14.46 -7.35 -2.34
N ALA A 187 -14.01 -8.50 -2.86
CA ALA A 187 -13.68 -9.68 -2.06
C ALA A 187 -12.58 -9.39 -1.02
N PHE A 188 -11.51 -8.71 -1.43
CA PHE A 188 -10.45 -8.22 -0.54
C PHE A 188 -11.01 -7.38 0.62
N ARG A 189 -11.88 -6.42 0.32
CA ARG A 189 -12.47 -5.54 1.34
C ARG A 189 -13.44 -6.27 2.26
N ASN A 190 -14.22 -7.21 1.74
CA ASN A 190 -15.12 -8.04 2.54
C ASN A 190 -14.33 -8.89 3.54
N LEU A 191 -13.29 -9.60 3.08
CA LEU A 191 -12.48 -10.44 3.95
C LEU A 191 -11.78 -9.61 5.03
N ARG A 192 -11.19 -8.47 4.64
CA ARG A 192 -10.60 -7.51 5.60
C ARG A 192 -11.58 -7.03 6.67
N GLU A 193 -12.83 -6.78 6.29
CA GLU A 193 -13.88 -6.36 7.22
C GLU A 193 -14.26 -7.47 8.19
N GLN A 194 -14.35 -8.71 7.71
CA GLN A 194 -14.58 -9.89 8.56
C GLN A 194 -13.49 -10.02 9.64
N HIS A 195 -12.22 -9.96 9.28
CA HIS A 195 -11.11 -9.97 10.25
C HIS A 195 -11.20 -8.81 11.26
N ALA A 196 -11.59 -7.62 10.80
CA ALA A 196 -11.77 -6.47 11.69
C ALA A 196 -12.91 -6.68 12.71
N GLN A 197 -13.99 -7.35 12.31
CA GLN A 197 -15.11 -7.70 13.21
C GLN A 197 -14.72 -8.78 14.22
N GLU A 198 -13.90 -9.74 13.79
CA GLU A 198 -13.37 -10.83 14.64
C GLU A 198 -12.21 -10.39 15.54
N GLY A 199 -11.67 -9.18 15.34
CA GLY A 199 -10.50 -8.69 16.08
C GLY A 199 -9.19 -9.41 15.71
N THR A 200 -9.15 -10.04 14.53
CA THR A 200 -7.99 -10.80 14.03
C THR A 200 -7.18 -9.98 13.02
N LEU A 201 -5.91 -10.34 12.83
CA LEU A 201 -5.06 -9.73 11.82
C LEU A 201 -5.50 -10.20 10.43
N PHE A 202 -5.84 -9.28 9.54
CA PHE A 202 -5.91 -9.57 8.11
C PHE A 202 -4.50 -9.56 7.53
N SER A 203 -3.91 -10.74 7.34
CA SER A 203 -2.54 -10.92 6.85
C SER A 203 -2.43 -10.74 5.34
N GLY A 204 -1.21 -10.54 4.83
CA GLY A 204 -1.03 -10.53 3.37
C GLY A 204 -1.22 -11.89 2.70
N LEU A 205 -1.13 -13.01 3.44
CA LEU A 205 -1.44 -14.34 2.89
C LEU A 205 -2.94 -14.47 2.60
N GLU A 206 -3.79 -14.08 3.55
CA GLU A 206 -5.25 -14.06 3.38
C GLU A 206 -5.65 -13.05 2.30
N ALA A 207 -4.98 -11.89 2.28
CA ALA A 207 -5.22 -10.91 1.24
C ALA A 207 -4.85 -11.43 -0.16
N ALA A 208 -3.77 -12.19 -0.30
CA ALA A 208 -3.33 -12.77 -1.57
C ALA A 208 -4.38 -13.71 -2.17
N ASP A 209 -5.18 -14.41 -1.35
CA ASP A 209 -6.25 -15.29 -1.83
C ASP A 209 -7.37 -14.53 -2.57
N THR A 210 -7.46 -13.22 -2.37
CA THR A 210 -8.48 -12.36 -3.00
C THR A 210 -8.02 -11.63 -4.26
N MET A 211 -6.76 -11.85 -4.71
CA MET A 211 -6.13 -11.07 -5.78
C MET A 211 -6.33 -11.62 -7.20
N GLN A 212 -7.29 -12.54 -7.40
CA GLN A 212 -7.53 -13.19 -8.69
C GLN A 212 -7.84 -12.22 -9.84
N ASN A 213 -8.45 -11.07 -9.55
CA ASN A 213 -8.78 -10.04 -10.55
C ASN A 213 -7.62 -9.08 -10.84
N TYR A 214 -6.48 -9.24 -10.16
CA TYR A 214 -5.32 -8.38 -10.36
C TYR A 214 -4.54 -8.74 -11.62
N SER A 215 -4.47 -10.03 -11.97
CA SER A 215 -3.67 -10.54 -13.09
C SER A 215 -4.49 -11.43 -14.01
N GLY A 216 -4.11 -11.48 -15.30
CA GLY A 216 -4.77 -12.30 -16.32
C GLY A 216 -4.64 -13.81 -16.09
N ILE A 217 -3.68 -14.24 -15.26
CA ILE A 217 -3.49 -15.65 -14.88
C ILE A 217 -4.34 -16.05 -13.65
N GLY A 218 -5.14 -15.13 -13.11
CA GLY A 218 -6.14 -15.43 -12.09
C GLY A 218 -5.57 -16.04 -10.82
N ARG A 219 -6.11 -17.21 -10.40
CA ARG A 219 -5.72 -17.89 -9.16
C ARG A 219 -4.25 -18.32 -9.10
N GLU A 220 -3.62 -18.57 -10.25
CA GLU A 220 -2.18 -18.89 -10.29
C GLU A 220 -1.34 -17.72 -9.73
N TYR A 221 -1.78 -16.48 -9.98
CA TYR A 221 -1.14 -15.28 -9.42
C TYR A 221 -1.19 -15.27 -7.89
N ASN A 222 -2.30 -15.69 -7.28
CA ASN A 222 -2.44 -15.76 -5.83
C ASN A 222 -1.41 -16.72 -5.22
N GLU A 223 -1.18 -17.87 -5.85
CA GLU A 223 -0.16 -18.83 -5.39
C GLU A 223 1.26 -18.29 -5.53
N ILE A 224 1.55 -17.56 -6.60
CA ILE A 224 2.83 -16.87 -6.78
C ILE A 224 3.03 -15.83 -5.67
N LEU A 225 1.99 -15.06 -5.33
CA LEU A 225 2.05 -14.07 -4.25
C LEU A 225 2.36 -14.72 -2.91
N LYS A 226 1.62 -15.77 -2.53
CA LYS A 226 1.85 -16.49 -1.27
C LYS A 226 3.27 -17.06 -1.20
N LYS A 227 3.80 -17.59 -2.30
CA LYS A 227 5.20 -18.05 -2.38
C LYS A 227 6.19 -16.90 -2.16
N VAL A 228 5.96 -15.73 -2.76
CA VAL A 228 6.82 -14.55 -2.56
C VAL A 228 6.76 -14.07 -1.11
N ILE A 229 5.56 -13.98 -0.52
CA ILE A 229 5.38 -13.56 0.88
C ILE A 229 6.17 -14.47 1.81
N ARG A 230 5.97 -15.79 1.72
CA ARG A 230 6.63 -16.77 2.60
C ARG A 230 8.15 -16.80 2.40
N LYS A 231 8.61 -16.88 1.14
CA LYS A 231 10.06 -17.01 0.82
C LYS A 231 10.87 -15.80 1.27
N ASN A 232 10.26 -14.62 1.39
CA ASN A 232 10.93 -13.41 1.83
C ASN A 232 10.51 -12.98 3.25
N HIS A 233 9.76 -13.84 3.96
CA HIS A 233 9.25 -13.60 5.32
C HIS A 233 8.56 -12.25 5.48
N PHE A 234 7.76 -11.83 4.49
CA PHE A 234 7.14 -10.50 4.52
C PHE A 234 6.06 -10.33 5.59
N GLU A 235 5.48 -11.42 6.08
CA GLU A 235 4.47 -11.43 7.17
C GLU A 235 4.97 -10.73 8.44
N GLN A 236 6.29 -10.72 8.67
CA GLN A 236 6.90 -10.00 9.80
C GLN A 236 6.62 -8.47 9.78
N PHE A 237 6.22 -7.92 8.62
CA PHE A 237 5.91 -6.51 8.45
C PHE A 237 4.42 -6.18 8.63
N ASP A 238 3.53 -7.17 8.73
CA ASP A 238 2.09 -6.94 8.89
C ASP A 238 1.72 -6.49 10.31
N ASN A 239 2.48 -6.93 11.32
CA ASN A 239 2.22 -6.63 12.74
C ASN A 239 2.70 -5.25 13.21
N LYS A 240 3.33 -4.45 12.34
CA LYS A 240 3.73 -3.09 12.71
C LYS A 240 2.54 -2.15 12.56
N VAL A 241 1.69 -2.18 13.59
CA VAL A 241 0.67 -1.16 13.85
C VAL A 241 1.36 0.19 13.78
N VAL A 242 0.96 1.01 12.82
CA VAL A 242 1.33 2.42 12.82
C VAL A 242 0.84 3.00 14.16
N PRO A 243 1.71 3.66 14.96
CA PRO A 243 1.36 4.07 16.32
C PRO A 243 -0.02 4.73 16.38
N ARG A 244 -0.83 4.34 17.36
CA ARG A 244 -2.15 4.92 17.65
C ARG A 244 -1.98 6.34 18.18
N GLU A 245 -1.62 7.29 17.33
CA GLU A 245 -1.63 8.71 17.65
C GLU A 245 -2.90 9.40 17.13
N PHE A 246 -4.03 8.70 17.14
CA PHE A 246 -5.34 9.25 16.73
C PHE A 246 -6.46 8.87 17.68
#